data_AF-A0A6V7YDD9-F1
#
_entry.id   AF-A0A6V7YDD9-F1
#
_cell.length_a   1.000
_cell.length_b   1.000
_cell.length_c   1.000
_cell.angle_alpha   90.00
_cell.angle_beta   90.00
_cell.angle_gamma   90.00
#
_symmetry.space_group_name_H-M   'P 1'
#
loop_
_entity.id
_entity.type
_entity.pdbx_description
1 polymer ?
#
loop_
_entity_poly.entity_id
_entity_poly.type
_entity_poly.pdbx_seq_one_letter_code
_entity_poly.pdbx_strand_id
1 'polypeptide(L)'
;MQLDKFGKLNFSGSASIHPFTGSNEEIQKSIKTEIFELFDKCKDNVNNLANDTFIYPFLQMGVFDIKQEVQFLKNLFNKEENIKEINLITAYFNLCDEYADWMLQKRSFLVNIVFGSPRTNGFYGGTGISGSVPLLYLQNSLDFIRKSKGTRI
;
A
#
# COMPACT_ATOMS: atom_id res chain seq x y z
N MET A 1 18.89 0.49 -20.24
CA MET A 1 19.39 1.81 -20.69
C MET A 1 20.85 1.62 -21.07
N GLN A 2 21.19 1.77 -22.35
CA GLN A 2 22.56 1.59 -22.83
C GLN A 2 22.99 2.86 -23.56
N LEU A 3 24.24 3.26 -23.33
CA LEU A 3 24.89 4.28 -24.15
C LEU A 3 25.34 3.61 -25.44
N ASP A 4 25.00 4.20 -26.58
CA ASP A 4 25.63 3.79 -27.83
C ASP A 4 27.06 4.30 -27.95
N LYS A 5 27.73 3.87 -29.02
CA LYS A 5 29.10 4.27 -29.36
C LYS A 5 29.30 5.79 -29.55
N PHE A 6 28.23 6.57 -29.59
CA PHE A 6 28.25 8.03 -29.70
C PHE A 6 27.87 8.72 -28.39
N GLY A 7 27.73 7.98 -27.30
CA GLY A 7 27.32 8.51 -26.01
C GLY A 7 25.86 8.95 -25.95
N LYS A 8 25.02 8.52 -26.91
CA LYS A 8 23.57 8.74 -26.84
C LYS A 8 22.92 7.63 -26.04
N LEU A 9 22.01 8.03 -25.16
CA LEU A 9 21.18 7.14 -24.36
C LEU A 9 20.14 6.48 -25.26
N ASN A 10 20.31 5.19 -25.54
CA ASN A 10 19.30 4.39 -26.21
C ASN A 10 18.52 3.58 -25.19
N PHE A 11 17.21 3.78 -25.22
CA PHE A 11 16.26 3.01 -24.43
C PHE A 11 16.02 1.68 -25.14
N SER A 12 16.53 0.60 -24.56
CA SER A 12 16.41 -0.76 -25.10
C SER A 12 15.09 -1.45 -24.72
N GLY A 13 14.08 -0.69 -24.29
CA GLY A 13 12.80 -1.23 -23.85
C GLY A 13 11.77 -1.23 -24.96
N SER A 14 10.88 -2.22 -24.95
CA SER A 14 9.70 -2.30 -25.83
C SER A 14 8.61 -1.26 -25.51
N ALA A 15 8.83 -0.42 -24.50
CA ALA A 15 7.87 0.61 -24.10
C ALA A 15 7.79 1.69 -25.18
N SER A 16 6.57 2.01 -25.61
CA SER A 16 6.27 3.07 -26.57
C SER A 16 6.56 4.47 -26.03
N ILE A 17 6.70 4.61 -24.70
CA ILE A 17 6.92 5.89 -24.01
C ILE A 17 8.21 5.81 -23.20
N HIS A 18 9.09 6.80 -23.39
CA HIS A 18 10.36 6.85 -22.68
C HIS A 18 10.15 7.30 -21.22
N PRO A 19 10.65 6.56 -20.21
CA PRO A 19 10.33 6.82 -18.80
C PRO A 19 10.88 8.13 -18.24
N PHE A 20 11.84 8.78 -18.92
CA PHE A 20 12.44 10.05 -18.47
C PHE A 20 12.07 11.26 -19.34
N THR A 21 11.58 11.04 -20.55
CA THR A 21 11.30 12.13 -21.52
C THR A 21 9.88 12.11 -22.05
N GLY A 22 9.11 11.05 -21.78
CA GLY A 22 7.68 11.01 -22.05
C GLY A 22 6.90 11.82 -21.02
N SER A 23 5.65 12.15 -21.33
CA SER A 23 4.78 12.82 -20.38
C SER A 23 4.46 11.89 -19.20
N ASN A 24 4.50 12.42 -17.98
CA ASN A 24 4.06 11.69 -16.79
C ASN A 24 2.63 11.15 -16.94
N GLU A 25 1.75 11.91 -17.59
CA GLU A 25 0.36 11.52 -17.84
C GLU A 25 0.26 10.34 -18.80
N GLU A 26 1.09 10.32 -19.84
CA GLU A 26 1.14 9.24 -20.83
C GLU A 26 1.72 7.97 -20.20
N ILE A 27 2.81 8.09 -19.43
CA ILE A 27 3.42 6.98 -18.69
C ILE A 27 2.41 6.40 -17.70
N GLN A 28 1.76 7.26 -16.92
CA GLN A 28 0.73 6.87 -15.97
C GLN A 28 -0.42 6.13 -16.64
N LYS A 29 -0.93 6.66 -17.75
CA LYS A 29 -2.02 6.02 -18.50
C LYS A 29 -1.60 4.66 -19.03
N SER A 30 -0.43 4.57 -19.66
CA SER A 30 0.09 3.32 -20.24
C SER A 30 0.25 2.23 -19.19
N ILE A 31 0.92 2.55 -18.08
CA ILE A 31 1.16 1.58 -16.99
C ILE A 31 -0.16 1.17 -16.34
N LYS A 32 -1.06 2.13 -16.09
CA LYS A 32 -2.39 1.83 -15.54
C LYS A 32 -3.15 0.86 -16.46
N THR A 33 -3.18 1.13 -17.77
CA THR A 33 -3.82 0.22 -18.75
C THR A 33 -3.21 -1.18 -18.72
N GLU A 34 -1.88 -1.30 -18.81
CA GLU A 34 -1.20 -2.60 -18.82
C GLU A 34 -1.49 -3.42 -17.55
N ILE A 35 -1.45 -2.76 -16.38
CA ILE A 35 -1.80 -3.40 -15.11
C ILE A 35 -3.24 -3.91 -15.13
N PHE A 36 -4.22 -3.08 -15.50
CA PHE A 36 -5.63 -3.51 -15.48
C PHE A 36 -5.92 -4.61 -16.51
N GLU A 37 -5.27 -4.61 -17.66
CA GLU A 37 -5.33 -5.72 -18.62
C GLU A 37 -4.81 -7.03 -18.02
N LEU A 38 -3.74 -6.99 -17.22
CA LEU A 38 -3.25 -8.17 -16.49
C LEU A 38 -4.25 -8.64 -15.43
N PHE A 39 -4.87 -7.72 -14.69
CA PHE A 39 -5.93 -8.07 -13.73
C PHE A 39 -7.11 -8.76 -14.41
N ASP A 40 -7.56 -8.24 -15.55
CA ASP A 40 -8.68 -8.82 -16.30
C ASP A 40 -8.34 -10.22 -16.83
N LYS A 41 -7.09 -10.47 -17.23
CA LYS A 41 -6.63 -11.82 -17.63
C LYS A 41 -6.59 -12.82 -16.47
N CYS A 42 -6.31 -12.34 -15.26
CA CYS A 42 -6.23 -13.16 -14.05
C CYS A 42 -7.57 -13.25 -13.29
N LYS A 43 -8.64 -12.68 -13.84
CA LYS A 43 -9.93 -12.61 -13.16
C LYS A 43 -10.68 -13.93 -13.33
N ASP A 44 -10.73 -14.71 -12.26
CA ASP A 44 -11.58 -15.89 -12.22
C ASP A 44 -13.06 -15.50 -12.10
N ASN A 45 -13.92 -16.23 -12.81
CA ASN A 45 -15.37 -16.11 -12.65
C ASN A 45 -15.78 -16.76 -11.32
N VAL A 46 -15.82 -15.96 -10.25
CA VAL A 46 -16.33 -16.38 -8.94
C VAL A 46 -17.86 -16.49 -9.00
N ASN A 47 -18.37 -17.55 -9.62
CA ASN A 47 -19.80 -17.77 -9.82
C ASN A 47 -20.49 -18.55 -8.68
N ASN A 48 -19.77 -18.88 -7.61
CA ASN A 48 -20.32 -19.55 -6.43
C ASN A 48 -19.85 -18.87 -5.14
N LEU A 49 -20.62 -17.92 -4.63
CA LEU A 49 -20.40 -17.21 -3.36
C LEU A 49 -20.94 -18.01 -2.15
N ALA A 50 -20.71 -19.32 -2.12
CA ALA A 50 -21.04 -20.15 -0.95
C ALA A 50 -19.93 -20.16 0.12
N ASN A 51 -18.85 -19.39 -0.10
CA ASN A 51 -17.70 -19.35 0.80
C ASN A 51 -17.89 -18.32 1.90
N ASP A 52 -17.41 -18.68 3.07
CA ASP A 52 -17.37 -17.90 4.31
C ASP A 52 -16.03 -17.15 4.49
N THR A 53 -15.09 -17.33 3.55
CA THR A 53 -13.81 -16.60 3.48
C THR A 53 -13.52 -16.14 2.04
N PHE A 54 -13.07 -14.90 1.90
CA PHE A 54 -12.70 -14.30 0.63
C PHE A 54 -11.30 -13.71 0.68
N ILE A 55 -10.55 -13.86 -0.41
CA ILE A 55 -9.23 -13.27 -0.58
C ILE A 55 -9.34 -12.22 -1.68
N TYR A 56 -8.97 -10.98 -1.37
CA TYR A 56 -8.97 -9.87 -2.30
C TYR A 56 -7.54 -9.34 -2.47
N PRO A 57 -6.88 -9.57 -3.62
CA PRO A 57 -5.62 -8.92 -3.91
C PRO A 57 -5.89 -7.45 -4.26
N PHE A 58 -5.28 -6.53 -3.51
CA PHE A 58 -5.37 -5.09 -3.78
C PHE A 58 -4.04 -4.56 -4.33
N LEU A 59 -4.16 -3.60 -5.24
CA LEU A 59 -3.03 -2.83 -5.72
C LEU A 59 -3.15 -1.35 -5.31
N GLN A 60 -2.07 -0.82 -4.75
CA GLN A 60 -1.94 0.58 -4.36
C GLN A 60 -0.70 1.19 -5.02
N MET A 61 -0.90 2.03 -6.03
CA MET A 61 0.18 2.70 -6.76
C MET A 61 -0.22 4.16 -7.03
N GLY A 62 0.03 5.03 -6.05
CA GLY A 62 -0.42 6.43 -6.08
C GLY A 62 0.10 7.22 -7.28
N VAL A 63 1.36 7.00 -7.69
CA VAL A 63 1.98 7.63 -8.87
C VAL A 63 1.20 7.34 -10.15
N PHE A 64 0.53 6.19 -10.22
CA PHE A 64 -0.28 5.79 -11.36
C PHE A 64 -1.79 5.97 -11.13
N ASP A 65 -2.19 6.67 -10.07
CA ASP A 65 -3.58 6.84 -9.64
C ASP A 65 -4.34 5.51 -9.54
N ILE A 66 -3.68 4.49 -8.98
CA ILE A 66 -4.29 3.23 -8.59
C ILE A 66 -4.45 3.24 -7.08
N LYS A 67 -5.70 3.23 -6.61
CA LYS A 67 -6.10 3.51 -5.23
C LYS A 67 -7.03 2.44 -4.64
N GLN A 68 -6.86 1.17 -5.06
CA GLN A 68 -7.82 0.11 -4.71
C GLN A 68 -7.86 -0.15 -3.21
N GLU A 69 -6.69 -0.27 -2.57
CA GLU A 69 -6.57 -0.56 -1.14
C GLU A 69 -7.20 0.54 -0.29
N VAL A 70 -6.83 1.81 -0.54
CA VAL A 70 -7.36 2.95 0.22
C VAL A 70 -8.88 3.09 0.06
N GLN A 71 -9.42 2.85 -1.14
CA GLN A 71 -10.87 2.90 -1.37
C GLN A 71 -11.59 1.74 -0.67
N PHE A 72 -11.02 0.53 -0.73
CA PHE A 72 -11.58 -0.62 -0.04
C PHE A 72 -11.60 -0.41 1.47
N LEU A 73 -10.47 -0.03 2.06
CA LEU A 73 -10.36 0.22 3.49
C LEU A 73 -11.29 1.35 3.93
N LYS A 74 -11.39 2.44 3.17
CA LYS A 74 -12.37 3.51 3.43
C LYS A 74 -13.78 2.95 3.56
N ASN A 75 -14.19 2.10 2.61
CA ASN A 75 -15.52 1.51 2.61
C ASN A 75 -15.70 0.48 3.74
N LEU A 76 -14.66 -0.31 4.04
CA LEU A 76 -14.67 -1.28 5.13
C LEU A 76 -14.82 -0.60 6.49
N PHE A 77 -14.03 0.45 6.76
CA PHE A 77 -14.07 1.16 8.04
C PHE A 77 -15.30 2.07 8.21
N ASN A 78 -15.97 2.43 7.12
CA ASN A 78 -17.26 3.14 7.18
C ASN A 78 -18.47 2.20 7.29
N LYS A 79 -18.29 0.89 7.05
CA LYS A 79 -19.33 -0.12 7.27
C LYS A 79 -19.28 -0.57 8.73
N GLU A 80 -20.21 -0.08 9.54
CA GLU A 80 -20.27 -0.46 10.96
C GLU A 80 -21.15 -1.69 11.23
N GLU A 81 -22.04 -2.04 10.31
CA GLU A 81 -22.95 -3.16 10.49
C GLU A 81 -22.25 -4.51 10.22
N ASN A 82 -22.42 -5.46 11.16
CA ASN A 82 -21.97 -6.85 11.08
C ASN A 82 -20.45 -7.09 11.17
N ILE A 83 -19.62 -6.05 11.33
CA ILE A 83 -18.20 -6.22 11.65
C ILE A 83 -18.05 -6.36 13.17
N LYS A 84 -17.36 -7.41 13.62
CA LYS A 84 -17.01 -7.59 15.06
C LYS A 84 -15.58 -7.15 15.34
N GLU A 85 -14.67 -7.46 14.42
CA GLU A 85 -13.26 -7.14 14.54
C GLU A 85 -12.61 -6.99 13.17
N ILE A 86 -11.54 -6.18 13.12
CA ILE A 86 -10.62 -6.05 12.00
C ILE A 86 -9.22 -6.35 12.52
N ASN A 87 -8.56 -7.33 11.91
CA ASN A 87 -7.18 -7.70 12.22
C ASN A 87 -6.27 -7.20 11.09
N LEU A 88 -5.39 -6.24 11.40
CA LEU A 88 -4.41 -5.69 10.46
C LEU A 88 -3.02 -6.25 10.78
N ILE A 89 -2.35 -6.81 9.77
CA ILE A 89 -0.98 -7.30 9.87
C ILE A 89 -0.12 -6.55 8.87
N THR A 90 0.98 -5.95 9.31
CA THR A 90 1.94 -5.25 8.42
C THR A 90 3.39 -5.52 8.81
N ALA A 91 4.27 -5.65 7.83
CA ALA A 91 5.71 -5.79 8.10
C ALA A 91 6.31 -4.48 8.68
N TYR A 92 5.77 -3.33 8.27
CA TYR A 92 6.25 -2.00 8.66
C TYR A 92 5.07 -1.14 9.11
N PHE A 93 5.21 -0.50 10.28
CA PHE A 93 4.19 0.43 10.76
C PHE A 93 4.33 1.79 10.06
N ASN A 94 3.80 1.86 8.83
CA ASN A 94 3.83 3.05 7.98
C ASN A 94 2.42 3.39 7.47
N LEU A 95 1.48 3.51 8.39
CA LEU A 95 0.11 3.87 8.04
C LEU A 95 0.07 5.30 7.49
N CYS A 96 -0.69 5.50 6.42
CA CYS A 96 -1.09 6.83 5.97
C CYS A 96 -2.02 7.46 7.02
N ASP A 97 -2.09 8.79 7.07
CA ASP A 97 -2.91 9.49 8.04
C ASP A 97 -4.39 9.10 7.92
N GLU A 98 -4.90 8.89 6.70
CA GLU A 98 -6.28 8.45 6.49
C GLU A 98 -6.58 7.09 7.15
N TYR A 99 -5.62 6.16 7.12
CA TYR A 99 -5.79 4.85 7.73
C TYR A 99 -5.81 4.98 9.24
N ALA A 100 -4.90 5.79 9.79
CA ALA A 100 -4.86 6.05 11.21
C ALA A 100 -6.18 6.69 11.69
N ASP A 101 -6.68 7.69 10.97
CA ASP A 101 -7.93 8.37 11.31
C ASP A 101 -9.11 7.40 11.32
N TRP A 102 -9.23 6.52 10.32
CA TRP A 102 -10.30 5.52 10.29
C TRP A 102 -10.21 4.50 11.42
N MET A 103 -9.00 4.08 11.79
CA MET A 103 -8.76 3.11 12.86
C MET A 103 -8.94 3.71 14.26
N LEU A 104 -8.72 5.02 14.42
CA LEU A 104 -8.81 5.72 15.71
C LEU A 104 -10.20 6.29 15.99
N GLN A 105 -11.09 6.34 14.99
CA GLN A 105 -12.49 6.71 15.21
C GLN A 105 -13.18 5.73 16.17
N LYS A 106 -14.12 6.24 16.97
CA LYS A 106 -14.93 5.40 17.87
C LYS A 106 -15.82 4.49 17.03
N ARG A 107 -15.73 3.17 17.24
CA ARG A 107 -16.44 2.14 16.48
C ARG A 107 -17.10 1.11 17.38
N SER A 108 -18.05 0.37 16.82
CA SER A 108 -18.70 -0.80 17.42
C SER A 108 -17.83 -2.06 17.40
N PHE A 109 -16.76 -2.07 16.59
CA PHE A 109 -15.87 -3.22 16.38
C PHE A 109 -14.45 -2.96 16.91
N LEU A 110 -13.73 -4.06 17.16
CA LEU A 110 -12.33 -4.01 17.60
C LEU A 110 -11.38 -3.87 16.41
N VAL A 111 -10.30 -3.11 16.58
CA VAL A 111 -9.20 -3.03 15.62
C VAL A 111 -7.93 -3.55 16.28
N ASN A 112 -7.47 -4.72 15.84
CA ASN A 112 -6.23 -5.33 16.29
C ASN A 112 -5.14 -5.08 15.24
N ILE A 113 -3.98 -4.60 15.68
CA ILE A 113 -2.86 -4.33 14.77
C ILE A 113 -1.64 -5.11 15.24
N VAL A 114 -1.09 -5.92 14.34
CA VAL A 114 0.16 -6.65 14.51
C VAL A 114 1.17 -6.11 13.51
N PHE A 115 2.34 -5.70 13.98
CA PHE A 115 3.39 -5.18 13.10
C PHE A 115 4.77 -5.71 13.45
N GLY A 116 5.65 -5.70 12.44
CA GLY A 116 7.04 -6.14 12.59
C GLY A 116 7.83 -5.30 13.60
N SER A 117 8.58 -5.97 14.48
CA SER A 117 9.52 -5.29 15.38
C SER A 117 10.68 -4.67 14.59
N PRO A 118 11.44 -3.70 15.16
CA PRO A 118 12.62 -3.16 14.48
C PRO A 118 13.60 -4.22 13.98
N ARG A 119 13.73 -5.35 14.70
CA ARG A 119 14.64 -6.45 14.36
C ARG A 119 14.24 -7.25 13.13
N THR A 120 12.98 -7.20 12.71
CA THR A 120 12.51 -7.91 11.50
C THR A 120 12.69 -7.08 10.24
N ASN A 121 13.14 -5.84 10.35
CA ASN A 121 13.40 -4.96 9.21
C ASN A 121 14.80 -5.26 8.62
N GLY A 122 14.91 -5.36 7.29
CA GLY A 122 16.17 -5.64 6.60
C GLY A 122 17.27 -4.58 6.77
N PHE A 123 16.91 -3.37 7.20
CA PHE A 123 17.86 -2.30 7.54
C PHE A 123 18.33 -2.34 9.00
N TYR A 124 17.85 -3.28 9.81
CA TYR A 124 18.25 -3.40 11.21
C TYR A 124 19.76 -3.65 11.35
N GLY A 125 20.44 -2.80 12.11
CA GLY A 125 21.90 -2.85 12.27
C GLY A 125 22.69 -2.35 11.05
N GLY A 126 22.03 -1.76 10.04
CA GLY A 126 22.68 -1.12 8.91
C GLY A 126 23.52 0.10 9.32
N THR A 127 24.54 0.42 8.52
CA THR A 127 25.40 1.60 8.75
C THR A 127 24.77 2.88 8.18
N GLY A 128 25.08 4.01 8.81
CA GLY A 128 24.61 5.33 8.36
C GLY A 128 23.10 5.51 8.53
N ILE A 129 22.51 6.39 7.72
CA ILE A 129 21.10 6.82 7.85
C ILE A 129 20.12 5.65 7.67
N SER A 130 20.46 4.68 6.81
CA SER A 130 19.61 3.52 6.56
C SER A 130 19.33 2.69 7.81
N GLY A 131 20.29 2.60 8.74
CA GLY A 131 20.13 1.90 10.02
C GLY A 131 19.05 2.49 10.94
N SER A 132 18.64 3.73 10.69
CA SER A 132 17.57 4.41 11.44
C SER A 132 16.16 4.10 10.93
N VAL A 133 16.02 3.52 9.74
CA VAL A 133 14.71 3.18 9.13
C VAL A 133 13.82 2.33 10.06
N PRO A 134 14.33 1.27 10.74
CA PRO A 134 13.52 0.48 11.66
C PRO A 134 13.01 1.30 12.86
N LEU A 135 13.83 2.24 13.35
CA LEU A 135 13.46 3.13 14.46
C LEU A 135 12.37 4.13 14.05
N LEU A 136 12.38 4.60 12.80
CA LEU A 136 11.32 5.45 12.26
C LEU A 136 9.95 4.76 12.30
N TYR A 137 9.87 3.50 11.87
CA TYR A 137 8.61 2.75 11.95
C TYR A 137 8.17 2.49 13.39
N LEU A 138 9.11 2.26 14.31
CA LEU A 138 8.79 2.19 15.74
C LEU A 138 8.19 3.51 16.23
N GLN A 139 8.81 4.64 15.88
CA GLN A 139 8.32 5.96 16.26
C GLN A 139 6.89 6.21 15.74
N ASN A 140 6.60 5.89 14.48
CA ASN A 140 5.26 5.98 13.91
C ASN A 140 4.22 5.19 14.74
N SER A 141 4.59 3.99 15.19
CA SER A 141 3.71 3.17 16.04
C SER A 141 3.47 3.79 17.42
N LEU A 142 4.49 4.39 18.02
CA LEU A 142 4.36 5.08 19.31
C LEU A 142 3.46 6.31 19.19
N ASP A 143 3.61 7.07 18.11
CA ASP A 143 2.77 8.24 17.85
C ASP A 143 1.31 7.86 17.60
N PHE A 144 1.07 6.77 16.87
CA PHE A 144 -0.27 6.20 16.72
C PHE A 144 -0.89 5.79 18.07
N ILE A 145 -0.13 5.10 18.94
CA ILE A 145 -0.58 4.71 20.29
C ILE A 145 -0.85 5.94 21.17
N ARG A 146 -0.06 7.01 21.04
CA ARG A 146 -0.31 8.27 21.76
C ARG A 146 -1.62 8.91 21.29
N LYS A 147 -1.83 9.00 19.97
CA LYS A 147 -3.09 9.50 19.39
C LYS A 147 -4.29 8.69 19.90
N SER A 148 -4.22 7.36 19.91
CA SER A 148 -5.34 6.50 20.33
C SER A 148 -5.77 6.69 21.79
N LYS A 149 -4.84 7.08 22.68
CA LYS A 149 -5.15 7.40 24.07
C LYS A 149 -5.82 8.78 24.23
N GLY A 150 -5.47 9.75 23.37
CA GLY A 150 -6.06 11.09 23.38
C GLY A 150 -7.49 11.16 22.83
N THR A 151 -7.87 10.21 21.95
CA THR A 151 -9.20 10.17 21.30
C THR A 151 -10.29 9.52 22.17
N ARG A 152 -9.95 8.95 23.34
CA ARG A 152 -10.94 8.41 24.29
C ARG A 152 -11.58 9.54 25.12
N ILE A 153 -12.51 10.29 24.53
CA ILE A 153 -13.45 11.19 25.23
C ILE A 153 -14.88 10.77 24.90
#